data_AF-A0A7J7RRP4-F1
#
_entry.id   AF-A0A7J7RRP4-F1
#
_cell.length_a   1.000
_cell.length_b   1.000
_cell.length_c   1.000
_cell.angle_alpha   90.00
_cell.angle_beta   90.00
_cell.angle_gamma   90.00
#
_symmetry.space_group_name_H-M   'P 1'
#
loop_
_entity.id
_entity.type
_entity.pdbx_description
1 polymer ?
#
loop_
_entity_poly.entity_id
_entity_poly.type
_entity_poly.pdbx_seq_one_letter_code
_entity_poly.pdbx_strand_id
1 'polypeptide(L)'
;MFFLPHSGKEQAKILWRDGAAVGFYTTKAKGSLCGDGTGSCYLLPVLDTVFVRRRHRGQGLGVAMLRDFCETFPDDEALGVSWPISPAMYQVCRKFLLAHPEEQARLWEVEPPGAWGQRGSIWLKVQLQQAGLPAPESA
;
A
#
# COMPACT_ATOMS: atom_id res chain seq x y z
N MET A 1 -17.87 -22.15 -9.52
CA MET A 1 -17.23 -20.84 -9.25
C MET A 1 -18.13 -20.11 -8.27
N PHE A 2 -17.63 -19.72 -7.10
CA PHE A 2 -18.40 -18.98 -6.10
C PHE A 2 -17.62 -17.72 -5.71
N PHE A 3 -18.33 -16.60 -5.55
CA PHE A 3 -17.76 -15.34 -5.11
C PHE A 3 -17.94 -15.25 -3.59
N LEU A 4 -16.87 -14.93 -2.88
CA LEU A 4 -16.93 -14.60 -1.46
C LEU A 4 -17.06 -13.08 -1.31
N PRO A 5 -17.86 -12.60 -0.34
CA PRO A 5 -17.91 -11.18 -0.05
C PRO A 5 -16.55 -10.69 0.46
N HIS A 6 -16.23 -9.43 0.17
CA HIS A 6 -15.15 -8.74 0.86
C HIS A 6 -15.44 -8.77 2.37
N SER A 7 -14.41 -9.02 3.18
CA SER A 7 -14.58 -9.11 4.63
C SER A 7 -15.17 -7.81 5.17
N GLY A 8 -16.16 -7.88 6.06
CA GLY A 8 -16.72 -6.68 6.69
C GLY A 8 -15.73 -5.88 7.54
N LYS A 9 -14.53 -6.43 7.78
CA LYS A 9 -13.42 -5.77 8.47
C LYS A 9 -12.41 -5.11 7.51
N GLU A 10 -12.55 -5.33 6.22
CA GLU A 10 -11.74 -4.71 5.18
C GLU A 10 -12.53 -3.57 4.55
N GLN A 11 -11.82 -2.51 4.17
CA GLN A 11 -12.41 -1.34 3.53
C GLN A 11 -11.92 -1.25 2.10
N ALA A 12 -12.81 -0.87 1.18
CA ALA A 12 -12.47 -0.54 -0.20
C ALA A 12 -12.93 0.87 -0.52
N LYS A 13 -12.08 1.65 -1.20
CA LYS A 13 -12.46 2.92 -1.81
C LYS A 13 -12.43 2.80 -3.33
N ILE A 14 -13.47 3.32 -3.97
CA ILE A 14 -13.62 3.30 -5.43
C ILE A 14 -13.27 4.69 -5.96
N LEU A 15 -12.37 4.75 -6.94
CA LEU A 15 -12.06 5.96 -7.67
C LEU A 15 -13.04 6.12 -8.83
N TRP A 16 -13.86 7.16 -8.77
CA TRP A 16 -14.81 7.55 -9.82
C TRP A 16 -14.25 8.69 -10.66
N ARG A 17 -14.48 8.63 -11.97
CA ARG A 17 -14.16 9.70 -12.92
C ARG A 17 -15.18 9.69 -14.05
N ASP A 18 -15.79 10.83 -14.32
CA ASP A 18 -16.79 11.02 -15.39
C ASP A 18 -17.93 9.98 -15.32
N GLY A 19 -18.44 9.71 -14.12
CA GLY A 19 -19.51 8.75 -13.88
C GLY A 19 -19.11 7.27 -13.96
N ALA A 20 -17.82 6.96 -14.18
CA ALA A 20 -17.32 5.59 -14.25
C ALA A 20 -16.35 5.27 -13.10
N ALA A 21 -16.47 4.07 -12.53
CA ALA A 21 -15.45 3.52 -11.64
C ALA A 21 -14.19 3.19 -12.45
N VAL A 22 -13.10 3.93 -12.24
CA VAL A 22 -11.86 3.79 -13.02
C VAL A 22 -10.76 3.03 -12.28
N GLY A 23 -10.94 2.82 -10.98
CA GLY A 23 -10.06 2.02 -10.15
C GLY A 23 -10.59 1.89 -8.73
N PHE A 24 -9.87 1.15 -7.89
CA PHE A 24 -10.15 1.04 -6.47
C PHE A 24 -8.87 0.72 -5.72
N TYR A 25 -8.91 0.90 -4.41
CA TYR A 25 -7.95 0.27 -3.52
C TYR A 25 -8.66 -0.35 -2.31
N THR A 26 -8.03 -1.34 -1.68
CA THR A 26 -8.47 -1.95 -0.42
C THR A 26 -7.47 -1.68 0.69
N THR A 27 -7.94 -1.66 1.92
CA THR A 27 -7.11 -1.54 3.11
C THR A 27 -7.41 -2.62 4.12
N LYS A 28 -6.38 -2.97 4.86
CA LYS A 28 -6.47 -3.79 6.07
C LYS A 28 -6.30 -2.86 7.25
N ALA A 29 -7.33 -2.79 8.08
CA ALA A 29 -7.35 -1.89 9.24
C ALA A 29 -6.39 -2.40 10.31
N LYS A 30 -5.74 -1.48 11.01
CA LYS A 30 -5.05 -1.80 12.26
C LYS A 30 -6.02 -2.50 13.23
N GLY A 31 -5.60 -3.62 13.80
CA GLY A 31 -6.42 -4.47 14.67
C GLY A 31 -7.32 -5.48 13.93
N SER A 32 -7.40 -5.43 12.60
CA SER A 32 -8.10 -6.46 11.79
C SER A 32 -7.30 -7.78 11.77
N LEU A 33 -8.00 -8.92 11.76
CA LEU A 33 -7.36 -10.25 11.76
C LEU A 33 -6.59 -10.48 10.46
N CYS A 34 -5.39 -11.03 10.59
CA CYS A 34 -4.64 -11.62 9.49
C CYS A 34 -5.35 -12.90 9.03
N GLY A 35 -5.45 -13.09 7.71
CA GLY A 35 -6.15 -14.24 7.11
C GLY A 35 -5.40 -15.56 7.19
N ASP A 36 -4.32 -15.64 7.98
CA ASP A 36 -3.41 -16.78 8.08
C ASP A 36 -3.84 -17.84 9.11
N GLY A 37 -4.96 -17.61 9.80
CA GLY A 37 -5.48 -18.53 10.82
C GLY A 37 -4.70 -18.53 12.13
N THR A 38 -3.72 -17.63 12.30
CA THR A 38 -2.89 -17.54 13.52
C THR A 38 -3.57 -16.75 14.63
N GLY A 39 -4.67 -16.06 14.34
CA GLY A 39 -5.30 -15.12 15.26
C GLY A 39 -4.56 -13.79 15.42
N SER A 40 -3.49 -13.57 14.64
CA SER A 40 -2.75 -12.30 14.63
C SER A 40 -3.59 -11.17 14.03
N CYS A 41 -3.30 -9.94 14.43
CA CYS A 41 -3.93 -8.74 13.85
C CYS A 41 -2.90 -7.81 13.24
N TYR A 42 -3.28 -7.09 12.19
CA TYR A 42 -2.45 -6.04 11.59
C TYR A 42 -2.09 -4.95 12.63
N LEU A 43 -0.81 -4.62 12.74
CA LEU A 43 -0.30 -3.66 13.72
C LEU A 43 -0.29 -2.20 13.22
N LEU A 44 -0.60 -2.01 11.95
CA LEU A 44 -0.70 -0.72 11.27
C LEU A 44 -1.71 -0.81 10.12
N PRO A 45 -2.26 0.32 9.64
CA PRO A 45 -3.06 0.33 8.42
C PRO A 45 -2.22 -0.11 7.22
N VAL A 46 -2.76 -0.99 6.37
CA VAL A 46 -2.05 -1.49 5.17
C VAL A 46 -2.89 -1.26 3.93
N LEU A 47 -2.30 -0.62 2.92
CA LEU A 47 -2.80 -0.56 1.55
C LEU A 47 -2.56 -1.91 0.88
N ASP A 48 -3.63 -2.67 0.70
CA ASP A 48 -3.53 -4.09 0.37
C ASP A 48 -3.58 -4.37 -1.12
N THR A 49 -4.60 -3.86 -1.79
CA THR A 49 -4.75 -3.99 -3.25
C THR A 49 -4.96 -2.62 -3.85
N VAL A 50 -4.29 -2.32 -4.95
CA VAL A 50 -4.53 -1.12 -5.76
C VAL A 50 -4.75 -1.54 -7.21
N PHE A 51 -5.85 -1.08 -7.81
CA PHE A 51 -6.15 -1.38 -9.18
C PHE A 51 -6.63 -0.14 -9.94
N VAL A 52 -6.05 0.08 -11.11
CA VAL A 52 -6.50 1.08 -12.08
C VAL A 52 -6.79 0.37 -13.40
N ARG A 53 -7.98 0.63 -13.97
CA ARG A 53 -8.38 0.12 -15.29
C ARG A 53 -7.34 0.49 -16.34
N ARG A 54 -6.99 -0.45 -17.22
CA ARG A 54 -5.87 -0.32 -18.18
C ARG A 54 -5.90 0.99 -18.97
N ARG A 55 -7.06 1.40 -19.49
CA ARG A 55 -7.24 2.65 -20.26
C ARG A 55 -6.98 3.94 -19.48
N HIS A 56 -6.94 3.88 -18.14
CA HIS A 56 -6.70 5.02 -17.25
C HIS A 56 -5.32 4.98 -16.57
N ARG A 57 -4.48 3.98 -16.86
CA ARG A 57 -3.11 3.88 -16.32
C ARG A 57 -2.22 4.96 -16.94
N GLY A 58 -1.14 5.31 -16.24
CA GLY A 58 -0.20 6.35 -16.67
C GLY A 58 -0.66 7.80 -16.42
N GLN A 59 -1.88 7.99 -15.90
CA GLN A 59 -2.47 9.31 -15.66
C GLN A 59 -2.33 9.80 -14.20
N GLY A 60 -1.37 9.26 -13.44
CA GLY A 60 -1.15 9.64 -12.04
C GLY A 60 -2.15 9.08 -11.02
N LEU A 61 -3.15 8.28 -11.44
CA LEU A 61 -4.20 7.80 -10.54
C LEU A 61 -3.70 6.93 -9.38
N GLY A 62 -2.66 6.12 -9.59
CA GLY A 62 -2.06 5.34 -8.50
C GLY A 62 -1.43 6.21 -7.42
N VAL A 63 -0.80 7.33 -7.80
CA VAL A 63 -0.24 8.32 -6.85
C VAL A 63 -1.36 9.00 -6.08
N ALA A 64 -2.44 9.36 -6.76
CA ALA A 64 -3.62 9.95 -6.11
C ALA A 64 -4.26 8.99 -5.09
N MET A 65 -4.34 7.69 -5.40
CA MET A 65 -4.85 6.67 -4.48
C MET A 65 -3.92 6.47 -3.27
N LEU A 66 -2.60 6.45 -3.48
CA LEU A 66 -1.63 6.33 -2.38
C LEU A 66 -1.70 7.55 -1.45
N ARG A 67 -1.84 8.76 -2.02
CA ARG A 67 -2.04 9.98 -1.24
C ARG A 67 -3.32 9.93 -0.40
N ASP A 68 -4.45 9.57 -1.01
CA ASP A 68 -5.74 9.43 -0.30
C ASP A 68 -5.65 8.39 0.83
N PHE A 69 -4.88 7.32 0.65
CA PHE A 69 -4.59 6.36 1.72
C PHE A 69 -3.81 7.00 2.88
N CYS A 70 -2.73 7.73 2.63
CA CYS A 70 -1.98 8.44 3.67
C CYS A 70 -2.85 9.47 4.41
N GLU A 71 -3.66 10.23 3.68
CA GLU A 71 -4.59 11.23 4.24
C GLU A 71 -5.73 10.59 5.06
N THR A 72 -6.06 9.32 4.81
CA THR A 72 -7.07 8.58 5.58
C THR A 72 -6.58 8.23 6.99
N PHE A 73 -5.27 8.11 7.19
CA PHE A 73 -4.66 7.70 8.45
C PHE A 73 -3.62 8.73 8.90
N PRO A 74 -4.01 9.99 9.18
CA PRO A 74 -3.05 11.06 9.47
C PRO A 74 -2.31 10.85 10.79
N ASP A 75 -2.94 10.19 11.77
CA ASP A 75 -2.40 10.01 13.12
C ASP A 75 -1.50 8.76 13.28
N ASP A 76 -1.46 7.87 12.28
CA ASP A 76 -0.61 6.68 12.33
C ASP A 76 0.83 7.01 11.91
N GLU A 77 1.79 6.82 12.81
CA GLU A 77 3.21 7.05 12.56
C GLU A 77 3.81 6.13 11.48
N ALA A 78 3.17 4.98 11.24
CA ALA A 78 3.59 4.01 10.22
C ALA A 78 2.39 3.50 9.43
N LEU A 79 2.52 3.48 8.12
CA LEU A 79 1.57 2.98 7.14
C LEU A 79 2.22 1.89 6.28
N GLY A 80 1.46 0.86 5.96
CA GLY A 80 1.93 -0.29 5.19
C GLY A 80 1.44 -0.28 3.75
N VAL A 81 2.24 -0.86 2.86
CA VAL A 81 1.82 -1.38 1.55
C VAL A 81 2.11 -2.89 1.57
N SER A 82 1.12 -3.71 1.24
CA SER A 82 1.24 -5.17 1.32
C SER A 82 2.40 -5.69 0.47
N TRP A 83 3.21 -6.56 1.07
CA TRP A 83 4.21 -7.34 0.37
C TRP A 83 3.55 -8.48 -0.44
N PRO A 84 4.06 -8.83 -1.64
CA PRO A 84 5.14 -8.15 -2.35
C PRO A 84 4.63 -6.93 -3.13
N ILE A 85 5.38 -5.81 -3.07
CA ILE A 85 5.05 -4.63 -3.87
C ILE A 85 5.43 -4.87 -5.34
N SER A 86 4.45 -4.75 -6.24
CA SER A 86 4.69 -4.87 -7.68
C SER A 86 5.63 -3.79 -8.21
N PRO A 87 6.41 -4.04 -9.29
CA PRO A 87 7.28 -3.03 -9.90
C PRO A 87 6.55 -1.73 -10.27
N ALA A 88 5.30 -1.84 -10.75
CA ALA A 88 4.48 -0.68 -11.07
C ALA A 88 4.11 0.14 -9.82
N MET A 89 3.81 -0.53 -8.71
CA MET A 89 3.51 0.15 -7.45
C MET A 89 4.77 0.77 -6.83
N TYR A 90 5.94 0.14 -6.97
CA TYR A 90 7.21 0.78 -6.59
C TYR A 90 7.44 2.10 -7.33
N GLN A 91 7.10 2.19 -8.62
CA GLN A 91 7.18 3.45 -9.36
C GLN A 91 6.18 4.50 -8.84
N VAL A 92 5.01 4.08 -8.38
CA VAL A 92 4.02 4.97 -7.73
C VAL A 92 4.58 5.48 -6.40
N CYS A 93 5.05 4.59 -5.53
CA CYS A 93 5.66 4.97 -4.25
C CYS A 93 6.84 5.91 -4.44
N ARG A 94 7.74 5.61 -5.39
CA ARG A 94 8.87 6.48 -5.72
C ARG A 94 8.42 7.90 -6.09
N LYS A 95 7.47 8.03 -7.02
CA LYS A 95 6.96 9.34 -7.45
C LYS A 95 6.31 10.10 -6.30
N PHE A 96 5.55 9.40 -5.47
CA PHE A 96 4.88 9.97 -4.31
C PHE A 96 5.89 10.45 -3.26
N LEU A 97 6.81 9.60 -2.84
CA LEU A 97 7.81 9.89 -1.80
C LEU A 97 8.81 10.99 -2.19
N LEU A 98 9.07 11.16 -3.50
CA LEU A 98 9.85 12.29 -4.00
C LEU A 98 9.11 13.63 -3.87
N ALA A 99 7.78 13.62 -4.00
CA ALA A 99 6.95 14.82 -3.88
C ALA A 99 6.52 15.12 -2.44
N HIS A 100 6.54 14.11 -1.56
CA HIS A 100 6.06 14.16 -0.18
C HIS A 100 7.13 13.65 0.80
N PRO A 101 8.16 14.46 1.12
CA PRO A 101 9.23 14.08 2.03
C PRO A 101 8.73 13.66 3.43
N GLU A 102 7.63 14.25 3.88
CA GLU A 102 6.96 13.93 5.14
C GLU A 102 6.50 12.47 5.24
N GLU A 103 6.21 11.83 4.10
CA GLU A 103 5.76 10.43 4.05
C GLU A 103 6.91 9.41 3.94
N GLN A 104 8.15 9.86 3.72
CA GLN A 104 9.32 8.97 3.51
C GLN A 104 9.61 8.07 4.72
N ALA A 105 9.38 8.58 5.93
CA ALA A 105 9.55 7.82 7.17
C ALA A 105 8.29 7.01 7.55
N ARG A 106 7.13 7.33 6.97
CA ARG A 106 5.83 6.72 7.31
C ARG A 106 5.50 5.49 6.49
N LEU A 107 6.00 5.37 5.25
CA LEU A 107 5.63 4.30 4.33
C LEU A 107 6.57 3.08 4.34
N TRP A 108 5.99 1.91 4.62
CA TRP A 108 6.68 0.62 4.75
C TRP A 108 6.08 -0.43 3.82
N GLU A 109 6.92 -1.31 3.27
CA GLU A 109 6.49 -2.57 2.68
C GLU A 109 6.30 -3.57 3.82
N VAL A 110 5.15 -4.26 3.85
CA VAL A 110 4.70 -4.98 5.04
C VAL A 110 4.30 -6.41 4.72
N GLU A 111 4.95 -7.36 5.39
CA GLU A 111 4.42 -8.72 5.56
C GLU A 111 3.48 -8.77 6.77
N PRO A 112 2.36 -9.52 6.72
CA PRO A 112 1.45 -9.64 7.88
C PRO A 112 2.16 -10.27 9.10
N PRO A 113 1.87 -9.83 10.35
CA PRO A 113 1.00 -8.72 10.78
C PRO A 113 1.60 -7.31 10.71
N GLY A 114 2.84 -7.18 10.25
CA GLY A 114 3.55 -5.90 10.17
C GLY A 114 4.17 -5.47 11.49
N ALA A 115 4.77 -6.41 12.23
CA ALA A 115 5.69 -6.09 13.33
C ALA A 115 6.97 -5.42 12.79
N TRP A 116 7.81 -4.88 13.68
CA TRP A 116 9.00 -4.11 13.27
C TRP A 116 9.95 -4.90 12.35
N GLY A 117 10.16 -6.19 12.61
CA GLY A 117 10.96 -7.08 11.75
C GLY A 117 10.28 -7.49 10.44
N GLN A 118 9.01 -7.14 10.24
CA GLN A 118 8.19 -7.48 9.07
C GLN A 118 7.91 -6.25 8.19
N ARG A 119 8.71 -5.19 8.38
CA ARG A 119 8.61 -3.92 7.67
C ARG A 119 9.92 -3.64 6.94
N GLY A 120 9.83 -3.33 5.66
CA GLY A 120 10.93 -2.76 4.88
C GLY A 120 10.65 -1.31 4.53
N SER A 121 11.57 -0.39 4.82
CA SER A 121 11.39 1.02 4.40
C SER A 121 11.29 1.10 2.88
N ILE A 122 10.14 1.58 2.37
CA ILE A 122 9.94 1.74 0.92
C ILE A 122 10.92 2.78 0.38
N TRP A 123 11.13 3.86 1.14
CA TRP A 123 12.05 4.91 0.74
C TRP A 123 13.49 4.40 0.59
N LEU A 124 13.98 3.62 1.54
CA LEU A 124 15.32 3.04 1.46
C LEU A 124 15.46 2.15 0.22
N LYS A 125 14.46 1.31 -0.06
CA LYS A 125 14.44 0.44 -1.26
C LYS A 125 14.43 1.26 -2.55
N VAL A 126 13.68 2.37 -2.59
CA VAL A 126 13.67 3.32 -3.72
C VAL A 126 15.04 3.97 -3.94
N GLN A 127 15.77 4.33 -2.88
CA GLN A 127 17.11 4.91 -2.98
C GLN A 127 18.12 3.90 -3.52
N LEU A 128 18.08 2.66 -3.04
CA LEU A 128 19.01 1.61 -3.48
C LEU A 128 18.80 1.24 -4.95
N GLN A 129 17.54 1.16 -5.40
CA GLN A 129 17.22 0.97 -6.82
C GLN A 129 17.79 2.11 -7.70
N GLN A 130 17.82 3.35 -7.22
CA GLN A 130 18.42 4.47 -7.96
C GLN A 130 19.95 4.41 -7.98
N ALA A 131 20.57 3.89 -6.91
CA ALA A 131 22.01 3.68 -6.84
C ALA A 131 22.50 2.44 -7.64
N GLY A 132 21.59 1.64 -8.21
CA GLY A 132 21.93 0.38 -8.87
C GLY A 132 22.36 -0.72 -7.90
N LEU A 133 22.06 -0.55 -6.61
CA LEU A 133 22.41 -1.51 -5.56
C LEU A 133 21.24 -2.50 -5.35
N PRO A 134 21.53 -3.77 -5.03
CA PRO A 134 20.49 -4.72 -4.66
C PRO A 134 19.75 -4.20 -3.41
N ALA A 135 18.43 -4.39 -3.37
CA ALA A 135 17.64 -4.09 -2.18
C ALA A 135 18.15 -4.98 -1.01
N PRO A 136 18.16 -4.50 0.25
CA PRO A 136 18.52 -5.32 1.38
C PRO A 136 17.57 -6.51 1.41
N GLU A 137 18.14 -7.72 1.44
CA GLU A 137 17.37 -8.92 1.72
C GLU A 137 16.75 -8.76 3.11
N SER A 138 15.43 -8.94 3.19
CA SER A 138 14.72 -9.02 4.46
C SER A 138 15.29 -10.21 5.22
N ALA A 139 15.88 -9.97 6.39
CA ALA A 139 16.38 -11.02 7.29
C ALA A 139 15.24 -11.77 7.98
#